data_AF-A0A2A6NLS8-F1
#
_entry.id   AF-A0A2A6NLS8-F1
#
_cell.length_a   1.000
_cell.length_b   1.000
_cell.length_c   1.000
_cell.angle_alpha   90.00
_cell.angle_beta   90.00
_cell.angle_gamma   90.00
#
_symmetry.space_group_name_H-M   'P 1'
#
loop_
_entity.id
_entity.type
_entity.pdbx_description
1 polymer ?
#
loop_
_entity_poly.entity_id
_entity_poly.type
_entity_poly.pdbx_seq_one_letter_code
_entity_poly.pdbx_strand_id
1 'polypeptide(L)'
;MIASLDEGNVGGYSVAYGREDTYFPVYVTAALAAIFLTASWITGALYWLAPAAAAAGFTYYNIPLLEAGRPTIGANQYGIFIQAFGLIRWRAITRIDLVEIAERAMTVHELQIALNGPLGSALVADWRKRPAYRLLMRLPWRMDHRGVVRVSLEPFDRTPDEIHRTFLRMWRYYRS
;
A
#
# COMPACT_ATOMS: atom_id res chain seq x y z
N MET A 1 24.65 -8.16 13.96
CA MET A 1 24.25 -8.90 12.74
C MET A 1 22.78 -8.59 12.51
N ILE A 2 22.45 -7.64 11.62
CA ILE A 2 21.06 -7.24 11.33
C ILE A 2 20.51 -8.30 10.39
N ALA A 3 19.58 -9.13 10.86
CA ALA A 3 18.82 -10.01 9.97
C ALA A 3 18.27 -9.16 8.83
N SER A 4 18.50 -9.56 7.59
CA SER A 4 17.93 -8.90 6.42
C SER A 4 16.40 -8.95 6.56
N LEU A 5 15.81 -7.87 7.07
CA LEU A 5 14.38 -7.71 7.19
C LEU A 5 13.82 -7.73 5.77
N ASP A 6 13.20 -8.84 5.41
CA ASP A 6 12.55 -9.03 4.12
C ASP A 6 11.14 -8.45 4.18
N GLU A 7 10.71 -7.77 3.11
CA GLU A 7 9.41 -7.09 3.00
C GLU A 7 8.25 -8.08 3.24
N GLY A 8 8.45 -9.37 2.93
CA GLY A 8 7.46 -10.43 3.12
C GLY A 8 7.39 -11.04 4.52
N ASN A 9 8.38 -10.82 5.40
CA ASN A 9 8.41 -11.41 6.75
C ASN A 9 9.17 -10.52 7.74
N VAL A 10 8.51 -9.46 8.19
CA VAL A 10 9.09 -8.46 9.09
C VAL A 10 8.90 -8.80 10.58
N GLY A 11 8.15 -9.88 10.86
CA GLY A 11 7.73 -10.29 12.21
C GLY A 11 6.75 -9.32 12.89
N GLY A 12 6.02 -9.78 13.91
CA GLY A 12 5.10 -8.95 14.69
C GLY A 12 3.68 -8.84 14.10
N TYR A 13 2.97 -7.76 14.41
CA TYR A 13 1.62 -7.52 13.93
C TYR A 13 1.67 -7.07 12.47
N SER A 14 0.88 -7.70 11.60
CA SER A 14 0.83 -7.35 10.18
C SER A 14 -0.59 -7.43 9.64
N VAL A 15 -0.87 -6.58 8.67
CA VAL A 15 -2.17 -6.44 8.03
C VAL A 15 -1.97 -6.47 6.52
N ALA A 16 -2.77 -7.29 5.86
CA ALA A 16 -2.81 -7.45 4.42
C ALA A 16 -4.10 -6.87 3.85
N TYR A 17 -4.16 -6.70 2.52
CA TYR A 17 -5.38 -6.31 1.85
C TYR A 17 -6.50 -7.34 2.04
N GLY A 18 -7.72 -6.83 2.25
CA GLY A 18 -8.95 -7.60 2.35
C GLY A 18 -9.33 -8.21 1.00
N ARG A 19 -9.86 -9.43 1.05
CA ARG A 19 -10.04 -10.31 -0.10
C ARG A 19 -11.30 -10.03 -0.92
N GLU A 20 -12.34 -9.43 -0.33
CA GLU A 20 -13.70 -9.54 -0.88
C GLU A 20 -14.05 -8.44 -1.89
N ASP A 21 -13.72 -7.17 -1.63
CA ASP A 21 -14.16 -6.06 -2.50
C ASP A 21 -13.11 -5.57 -3.50
N THR A 22 -11.83 -5.81 -3.22
CA THR A 22 -10.73 -5.19 -3.97
C THR A 22 -10.43 -5.88 -5.31
N TYR A 23 -10.84 -7.14 -5.48
CA TYR A 23 -10.53 -7.95 -6.66
C TYR A 23 -11.42 -7.69 -7.87
N PHE A 24 -12.70 -7.40 -7.64
CA PHE A 24 -13.70 -7.33 -8.70
C PHE A 24 -13.34 -6.35 -9.82
N PRO A 25 -12.89 -5.10 -9.55
CA PRO A 25 -12.54 -4.16 -10.61
C PRO A 25 -11.31 -4.59 -11.43
N VAL A 26 -10.36 -5.29 -10.79
CA VAL A 26 -9.11 -5.72 -11.45
C VAL A 26 -9.38 -6.86 -12.42
N TYR A 27 -10.20 -7.84 -12.03
CA TYR A 27 -10.59 -8.94 -12.93
C TYR A 27 -11.45 -8.48 -14.10
N VAL A 28 -12.40 -7.57 -13.87
CA VAL A 28 -13.24 -7.01 -14.95
C VAL A 28 -12.38 -6.27 -15.98
N THR A 29 -11.45 -5.44 -15.53
CA THR A 29 -10.56 -4.69 -16.44
C THR A 29 -9.57 -5.59 -17.17
N ALA A 30 -9.09 -6.66 -16.52
CA ALA A 30 -8.26 -7.68 -17.16
C ALA A 30 -9.02 -8.41 -18.28
N ALA A 31 -10.28 -8.79 -18.01
CA ALA A 31 -11.14 -9.43 -19.00
C ALA A 31 -11.43 -8.50 -20.20
N LEU A 32 -11.71 -7.22 -19.93
CA LEU A 32 -11.89 -6.22 -21.00
C LEU A 32 -10.62 -6.04 -21.85
N ALA A 33 -9.44 -6.01 -21.23
CA ALA A 33 -8.18 -5.96 -21.96
C ALA A 33 -8.01 -7.17 -22.89
N ALA A 34 -8.33 -8.38 -22.42
CA ALA A 34 -8.30 -9.59 -23.23
C ALA A 34 -9.31 -9.55 -24.39
N ILE A 35 -10.52 -9.05 -24.15
CA ILE A 35 -11.54 -8.89 -25.20
C ILE A 35 -11.07 -7.92 -26.28
N PHE A 36 -10.54 -6.74 -25.91
CA PHE A 36 -10.07 -5.76 -26.89
C PHE A 36 -8.83 -6.23 -27.65
N LEU A 37 -7.90 -6.95 -27.01
CA LEU A 37 -6.78 -7.58 -27.70
C LEU A 37 -7.26 -8.62 -28.71
N THR A 38 -8.20 -9.47 -28.32
CA THR A 38 -8.76 -10.50 -29.19
C THR A 38 -9.53 -9.88 -30.36
N ALA A 39 -10.29 -8.81 -30.11
CA ALA A 39 -10.99 -8.06 -31.14
C ALA A 39 -10.01 -7.40 -32.13
N SER A 40 -8.91 -6.82 -31.65
CA SER A 40 -7.86 -6.27 -32.52
C SER A 40 -7.23 -7.36 -33.39
N TRP A 41 -6.96 -8.54 -32.82
CA TRP A 41 -6.39 -9.67 -33.54
C TRP A 41 -7.32 -10.18 -34.65
N ILE A 42 -8.61 -10.36 -34.35
CA ILE A 42 -9.60 -10.88 -35.31
C ILE A 42 -9.89 -9.86 -36.41
N THR A 43 -10.05 -8.58 -36.06
CA THR A 43 -10.41 -7.53 -37.03
C THR A 43 -9.21 -6.95 -37.78
N GLY A 44 -7.98 -7.21 -37.31
CA GLY A 44 -6.77 -6.55 -37.79
C GLY A 44 -6.73 -5.04 -37.53
N ALA A 45 -7.70 -4.51 -36.78
CA ALA A 45 -7.87 -3.08 -36.64
C ALA A 45 -7.08 -2.54 -35.44
N LEU A 46 -6.16 -1.61 -35.73
CA LEU A 46 -5.24 -1.05 -34.75
C LEU A 46 -5.94 -0.19 -33.68
N TYR A 47 -7.11 0.37 -33.98
CA TYR A 47 -7.83 1.23 -33.04
C TYR A 47 -8.31 0.48 -31.79
N TRP A 48 -8.47 -0.85 -31.85
CA TRP A 48 -8.78 -1.68 -30.67
C TRP A 48 -7.59 -1.84 -29.71
N LEU A 49 -6.36 -1.60 -30.16
CA LEU A 49 -5.18 -1.66 -29.28
C LEU A 49 -5.15 -0.52 -28.27
N ALA A 50 -5.69 0.66 -28.59
CA ALA A 50 -5.73 1.79 -27.67
C ALA A 50 -6.55 1.48 -26.38
N PRO A 51 -7.82 1.05 -26.47
CA PRO A 51 -8.57 0.66 -25.27
C PRO A 51 -8.02 -0.61 -24.61
N ALA A 52 -7.45 -1.55 -25.38
CA ALA A 52 -6.76 -2.71 -24.81
C ALA A 52 -5.57 -2.31 -23.93
N ALA A 53 -4.72 -1.41 -24.42
CA ALA A 53 -3.56 -0.90 -23.68
C ALA A 53 -3.99 -0.09 -22.46
N ALA A 54 -5.04 0.72 -22.56
CA ALA A 54 -5.59 1.46 -21.43
C ALA A 54 -6.13 0.52 -20.33
N ALA A 55 -6.90 -0.50 -20.71
CA ALA A 55 -7.43 -1.50 -19.79
C ALA A 55 -6.29 -2.32 -19.14
N ALA A 56 -5.33 -2.78 -19.94
CA ALA A 56 -4.15 -3.50 -19.44
C ALA A 56 -3.30 -2.64 -18.49
N GLY A 57 -3.11 -1.36 -18.81
CA GLY A 57 -2.43 -0.41 -17.94
C GLY A 57 -3.15 -0.20 -16.60
N PHE A 58 -4.48 -0.09 -16.64
CA PHE A 58 -5.28 0.02 -15.41
C PHE A 58 -5.21 -1.25 -14.56
N THR A 59 -5.31 -2.43 -15.17
CA THR A 59 -5.11 -3.71 -14.48
C THR A 59 -3.72 -3.75 -13.87
N TYR A 60 -2.68 -3.44 -14.64
CA TYR A 60 -1.29 -3.44 -14.19
C TYR A 60 -1.05 -2.52 -12.98
N TYR A 61 -1.60 -1.32 -13.02
CA TYR A 61 -1.54 -0.36 -11.91
C TYR A 61 -2.15 -0.94 -10.62
N ASN A 62 -3.23 -1.72 -10.73
CA ASN A 62 -3.97 -2.28 -9.60
C ASN A 62 -3.57 -3.72 -9.23
N ILE A 63 -2.59 -4.34 -9.91
CA ILE A 63 -2.08 -5.68 -9.57
C ILE A 63 -1.71 -5.84 -8.08
N PRO A 64 -1.09 -4.88 -7.37
CA PRO A 64 -0.76 -5.07 -5.95
C PRO A 64 -1.95 -5.38 -5.05
N LEU A 65 -3.15 -4.95 -5.46
CA LEU A 65 -4.39 -5.27 -4.74
C LEU A 65 -4.76 -6.75 -4.83
N LEU A 66 -4.27 -7.44 -5.87
CA LEU A 66 -4.42 -8.90 -6.02
C LEU A 66 -3.51 -9.69 -5.07
N GLU A 67 -2.44 -9.08 -4.55
CA GLU A 67 -1.49 -9.71 -3.60
C GLU A 67 -2.08 -9.84 -2.17
N ALA A 68 -3.35 -10.21 -2.04
CA ALA A 68 -3.99 -10.38 -0.73
C ALA A 68 -3.32 -11.52 0.06
N GLY A 69 -3.01 -11.24 1.32
CA GLY A 69 -2.23 -12.10 2.20
C GLY A 69 -0.75 -11.71 2.32
N ARG A 70 -0.23 -10.80 1.48
CA ARG A 70 1.08 -10.19 1.74
C ARG A 70 0.94 -9.05 2.75
N PRO A 71 1.83 -8.98 3.75
CA PRO A 71 1.78 -7.93 4.77
C PRO A 71 2.09 -6.57 4.14
N THR A 72 1.08 -5.72 3.99
CA THR A 72 1.20 -4.39 3.37
C THR A 72 1.59 -3.34 4.40
N ILE A 73 1.06 -3.46 5.61
CA ILE A 73 1.41 -2.59 6.73
C ILE A 73 1.51 -3.43 8.00
N GLY A 74 2.40 -3.05 8.91
CA GLY A 74 2.47 -3.71 10.20
C GLY A 74 3.43 -3.03 11.14
N ALA A 75 3.54 -3.61 12.33
CA ALA A 75 4.34 -3.09 13.41
C ALA A 75 5.11 -4.23 14.09
N ASN A 76 6.40 -3.98 14.34
CA ASN A 76 7.30 -4.92 15.00
C ASN A 76 8.12 -4.21 16.08
N GLN A 77 9.07 -4.91 16.71
CA GLN A 77 9.95 -4.34 17.73
C GLN A 77 10.82 -3.17 17.25
N TYR A 78 11.11 -3.10 15.95
CA TYR A 78 11.97 -2.08 15.37
C TYR A 78 11.19 -0.83 14.93
N GLY A 79 9.92 -0.99 14.55
CA GLY A 79 9.15 0.10 13.98
C GLY A 79 7.83 -0.29 13.32
N ILE A 80 7.24 0.68 12.63
CA ILE A 80 6.11 0.46 11.70
C ILE A 80 6.71 0.21 10.32
N PHE A 81 6.42 -0.93 9.72
CA PHE A 81 6.78 -1.18 8.33
C PHE A 81 5.60 -0.89 7.42
N ILE A 82 5.90 -0.34 6.26
CA ILE A 82 4.95 -0.10 5.20
C ILE A 82 5.59 -0.63 3.92
N GLN A 83 4.87 -1.52 3.24
CA GLN A 83 5.25 -2.04 1.94
C GLN A 83 5.58 -0.86 1.01
N ALA A 84 6.65 -0.99 0.25
CA ALA A 84 7.18 0.05 -0.66
C ALA A 84 7.87 1.25 -0.03
N PHE A 85 7.68 1.47 1.27
CA PHE A 85 8.27 2.61 1.96
C PHE A 85 9.52 2.17 2.72
N GLY A 86 9.40 1.09 3.48
CA GLY A 86 10.42 0.65 4.40
C GLY A 86 9.91 0.50 5.83
N LEU A 87 10.85 0.42 6.76
CA LEU A 87 10.60 0.28 8.19
C LEU A 87 10.93 1.58 8.92
N ILE A 88 9.93 2.21 9.52
CA ILE A 88 10.03 3.48 10.25
C ILE A 88 10.30 3.20 11.73
N ARG A 89 11.40 3.71 12.27
CA ARG A 89 11.75 3.52 13.69
C ARG A 89 10.72 4.17 14.62
N TRP A 90 10.37 3.50 15.73
CA TRP A 90 9.46 4.04 16.76
C TRP A 90 9.83 5.44 17.27
N ARG A 91 11.14 5.69 17.48
CA ARG A 91 11.66 7.00 17.94
C ARG A 91 11.52 8.12 16.91
N ALA A 92 11.40 7.78 15.63
CA ALA A 92 11.24 8.74 14.55
C ALA A 92 9.79 9.16 14.35
N ILE A 93 8.83 8.50 15.02
CA ILE A 93 7.40 8.80 14.93
C ILE A 93 7.04 9.84 16.00
N THR A 94 6.54 10.99 15.56
CA THR A 94 6.04 12.07 16.42
C THR A 94 4.59 11.82 16.82
N ARG A 95 3.76 11.41 15.85
CA ARG A 95 2.31 11.27 16.02
C ARG A 95 1.74 10.22 15.05
N ILE A 96 0.71 9.52 15.50
CA ILE A 96 -0.07 8.56 14.70
C ILE A 96 -1.55 8.95 14.82
N ASP A 97 -2.12 9.49 13.75
CA ASP A 97 -3.51 9.91 13.70
C ASP A 97 -4.31 9.04 12.74
N LEU A 98 -5.57 8.78 13.11
CA LEU A 98 -6.58 8.25 12.21
C LEU A 98 -7.44 9.43 11.76
N VAL A 99 -7.44 9.71 10.47
CA VAL A 99 -8.20 10.81 9.89
C VAL A 99 -9.30 10.22 9.02
N GLU A 100 -10.54 10.58 9.34
CA GLU A 100 -11.70 10.26 8.50
C GLU A 100 -11.83 11.36 7.44
N ILE A 101 -11.67 10.99 6.18
CA ILE A 101 -11.96 11.86 5.05
C ILE A 101 -13.33 11.48 4.53
N ALA A 102 -14.32 12.32 4.80
CA ALA A 102 -15.62 12.22 4.17
C ALA A 102 -15.50 12.74 2.72
N GLU A 103 -15.29 11.84 1.76
CA GLU A 103 -15.55 12.15 0.36
C GLU A 103 -17.04 12.02 0.07
N ARG A 104 -17.58 12.81 -0.86
CA ARG A 104 -19.02 13.08 -1.08
C ARG A 104 -19.96 11.87 -1.20
N ALA A 105 -19.45 10.64 -1.26
CA ALA A 105 -20.21 9.39 -1.28
C ALA A 105 -19.70 8.32 -0.29
N MET A 106 -18.54 8.49 0.35
CA MET A 106 -17.89 7.45 1.16
C MET A 106 -16.96 8.03 2.23
N THR A 107 -16.95 7.41 3.42
CA THR A 107 -16.02 7.75 4.50
C THR A 107 -14.75 6.93 4.34
N VAL A 108 -13.65 7.58 3.97
CA VAL A 108 -12.34 6.94 3.79
C VAL A 108 -11.48 7.18 5.02
N HIS A 109 -10.99 6.12 5.65
CA HIS A 109 -10.06 6.21 6.78
C HIS A 109 -8.61 6.23 6.31
N GLU A 110 -7.89 7.30 6.65
CA GLU A 110 -6.44 7.42 6.42
C GLU A 110 -5.66 7.38 7.73
N LEU A 111 -4.62 6.53 7.77
CA LEU A 111 -3.63 6.55 8.83
C LEU A 111 -2.54 7.57 8.48
N GLN A 112 -2.35 8.58 9.32
CA GLN A 112 -1.31 9.59 9.17
C GLN A 112 -0.22 9.39 10.22
N ILE A 113 1.00 9.12 9.76
CA ILE A 113 2.18 8.93 10.60
C ILE A 113 3.11 10.12 10.37
N ALA A 114 3.22 11.00 11.36
CA ALA A 114 4.10 12.17 11.32
C ALA A 114 5.51 11.80 11.80
N LEU A 115 6.53 12.14 11.02
CA LEU A 115 7.94 11.89 11.34
C LEU A 115 8.59 13.09 12.05
N ASN A 116 9.55 12.84 12.94
CA ASN A 116 10.30 13.85 13.71
C ASN A 116 11.62 14.29 13.05
N GLY A 117 11.87 13.89 11.80
CA GLY A 117 13.16 14.11 11.15
C GLY A 117 13.18 13.66 9.69
N PRO A 118 14.34 13.83 9.01
CA PRO A 118 14.47 13.46 7.62
C PRO A 118 14.31 11.94 7.41
N LEU A 119 13.71 11.56 6.28
CA LEU A 119 13.45 10.15 5.89
C LEU A 119 14.65 9.22 6.11
N GLY A 120 15.86 9.68 5.76
CA GLY A 120 17.06 8.87 5.83
C GLY A 120 17.44 8.42 7.25
N SER A 121 17.10 9.20 8.28
CA SER A 121 17.34 8.82 9.68
C SER A 121 16.13 8.16 10.33
N ALA A 122 14.93 8.39 9.79
CA ALA A 122 13.69 7.80 10.27
C ALA A 122 13.54 6.32 9.87
N LEU A 123 14.12 5.93 8.73
CA LEU A 123 14.03 4.58 8.19
C LEU A 123 15.15 3.69 8.72
N VAL A 124 14.77 2.53 9.28
CA VAL A 124 15.67 1.42 9.63
C VAL A 124 16.04 0.63 8.37
N ALA A 125 15.07 0.43 7.48
CA ALA A 125 15.26 -0.20 6.18
C ALA A 125 14.56 0.66 5.11
N ASP A 126 15.24 0.88 3.99
CA ASP A 126 14.71 1.63 2.86
C ASP A 126 14.38 0.66 1.71
N TRP A 127 13.08 0.46 1.48
CA TRP A 127 12.58 -0.43 0.42
C TRP A 127 12.06 0.34 -0.80
N ARG A 128 12.37 1.65 -0.90
CA ARG A 128 11.97 2.47 -2.04
C ARG A 128 12.69 2.10 -3.33
N LYS A 129 13.88 1.47 -3.22
CA LYS A 129 14.60 0.89 -4.37
C LYS A 129 13.94 -0.43 -4.78
N ARG A 130 12.85 -0.32 -5.54
CA ARG A 130 12.04 -1.45 -6.01
C ARG A 130 12.47 -1.90 -7.40
N PRO A 131 12.23 -3.17 -7.78
CA PRO A 131 12.44 -3.60 -9.16
C PRO A 131 11.54 -2.80 -10.10
N ALA A 132 12.06 -2.50 -11.30
CA ALA A 132 11.49 -1.49 -12.20
C ALA A 132 10.01 -1.75 -12.55
N TYR A 133 9.59 -3.02 -12.64
CA TYR A 133 8.20 -3.39 -12.91
C TYR A 133 7.23 -2.89 -11.81
N ARG A 134 7.65 -2.79 -10.55
CA ARG A 134 6.80 -2.32 -9.44
C ARG A 134 6.71 -0.80 -9.32
N LEU A 135 7.49 -0.03 -10.07
CA LEU A 135 7.51 1.43 -9.96
C LEU A 135 6.20 2.09 -10.39
N LEU A 136 5.54 1.53 -11.40
CA LEU A 136 4.27 2.06 -11.93
C LEU A 136 3.05 1.50 -11.21
N MET A 137 3.23 0.59 -10.27
CA MET A 137 2.13 -0.01 -9.54
C MET A 137 1.62 0.93 -8.43
N ARG A 138 0.34 0.82 -8.10
CA ARG A 138 -0.28 1.59 -7.02
C ARG A 138 0.47 1.38 -5.70
N LEU A 139 0.86 2.47 -5.06
CA LEU A 139 1.51 2.44 -3.76
C LEU A 139 0.47 2.49 -2.62
N PRO A 140 0.69 1.75 -1.52
CA PRO A 140 -0.20 1.79 -0.36
C PRO A 140 -0.09 3.11 0.42
N TRP A 141 0.99 3.86 0.21
CA TRP A 141 1.28 5.09 0.93
C TRP A 141 1.42 6.28 -0.02
N ARG A 142 1.15 7.46 0.53
CA ARG A 142 1.51 8.75 -0.03
C ARG A 142 2.25 9.55 1.02
N MET A 143 3.24 10.32 0.61
CA MET A 143 3.99 11.17 1.53
C MET A 143 3.67 12.63 1.27
N ASP A 144 3.38 13.37 2.34
CA ASP A 144 3.23 14.81 2.30
C ASP A 144 4.60 15.50 2.41
N HIS A 145 4.70 16.72 1.89
CA HIS A 145 5.90 17.57 1.94
C HIS A 145 6.31 17.89 3.38
N ARG A 146 5.40 17.76 4.34
CA ARG A 146 5.61 17.97 5.77
C ARG A 146 6.20 16.76 6.51
N GLY A 147 6.54 15.68 5.81
CA GLY A 147 7.07 14.47 6.47
C GLY A 147 5.99 13.57 7.08
N VAL A 148 4.76 13.66 6.57
CA VAL A 148 3.63 12.82 7.02
C VAL A 148 3.40 11.71 6.01
N VAL A 149 3.47 10.45 6.47
CA VAL A 149 3.15 9.27 5.67
C VAL A 149 1.68 8.96 5.85
N ARG A 150 0.92 8.98 4.75
CA ARG A 150 -0.51 8.69 4.72
C ARG A 150 -0.72 7.31 4.10
N VAL A 151 -1.47 6.45 4.79
CA VAL A 151 -1.84 5.12 4.31
C VAL A 151 -3.36 5.01 4.32
N SER A 152 -3.97 4.71 3.17
CA SER A 152 -5.41 4.46 3.09
C SER A 152 -5.71 3.10 3.71
N LEU A 153 -6.59 3.07 4.72
CA LEU A 153 -6.91 1.86 5.48
C LEU A 153 -8.10 1.07 4.92
N GLU A 154 -8.86 1.67 4.01
CA GLU A 154 -10.07 1.10 3.40
C GLU A 154 -9.91 -0.28 2.74
N PRO A 155 -8.82 -0.59 2.01
CA PRO A 155 -8.66 -1.89 1.37
C PRO A 155 -8.15 -2.99 2.31
N PHE A 156 -7.98 -2.75 3.62
CA PHE A 156 -7.44 -3.75 4.54
C PHE A 156 -8.52 -4.65 5.17
N ASP A 157 -8.12 -5.87 5.52
CA ASP A 157 -8.99 -6.89 6.11
C ASP A 157 -9.42 -6.60 7.57
N ARG A 158 -8.88 -5.53 8.17
CA ARG A 158 -9.08 -5.17 9.58
C ARG A 158 -9.69 -3.79 9.70
N THR A 159 -10.51 -3.60 10.74
CA THR A 159 -11.14 -2.29 10.99
C THR A 159 -10.07 -1.21 11.21
N PRO A 160 -10.24 0.00 10.65
CA PRO A 160 -9.26 1.08 10.79
C PRO A 160 -8.92 1.42 12.25
N ASP A 161 -9.90 1.34 13.15
CA ASP A 161 -9.74 1.55 14.59
C ASP A 161 -8.86 0.49 15.25
N GLU A 162 -8.99 -0.79 14.89
CA GLU A 162 -8.18 -1.87 15.46
C GLU A 162 -6.70 -1.69 15.10
N ILE A 163 -6.42 -1.31 13.84
CA ILE A 163 -5.08 -1.03 13.35
C ILE A 163 -4.49 0.16 14.12
N HIS A 164 -5.23 1.26 14.24
CA HIS A 164 -4.77 2.46 14.93
C HIS A 164 -4.49 2.19 16.42
N ARG A 165 -5.40 1.52 17.12
CA ARG A 165 -5.23 1.15 18.54
C ARG A 165 -4.01 0.26 18.75
N THR A 166 -3.80 -0.72 17.86
CA THR A 166 -2.66 -1.63 17.95
C THR A 166 -1.35 -0.88 17.75
N PHE A 167 -1.28 0.01 16.76
CA PHE A 167 -0.08 0.82 16.52
C PHE A 167 0.20 1.79 17.66
N LEU A 168 -0.83 2.44 18.22
CA LEU A 168 -0.67 3.30 19.39
C LEU A 168 -0.16 2.51 20.61
N ARG A 169 -0.68 1.30 20.82
CA ARG A 169 -0.23 0.42 21.92
C ARG A 169 1.25 0.04 21.75
N MET A 170 1.65 -0.38 20.56
CA MET A 170 3.04 -0.75 20.28
C MET A 170 3.97 0.46 20.35
N TRP A 171 3.55 1.60 19.83
CA TRP A 171 4.32 2.84 19.91
C TRP A 171 4.58 3.27 21.36
N ARG A 172 3.55 3.26 22.22
CA ARG A 172 3.72 3.57 23.65
C ARG A 172 4.68 2.61 24.34
N TYR A 173 4.64 1.32 23.98
CA TYR A 173 5.50 0.31 24.56
C TYR A 173 6.97 0.48 24.13
N TYR A 174 7.24 0.56 22.83
CA TYR A 174 8.61 0.57 22.28
C TYR A 174 9.27 1.96 22.19
N ARG A 175 8.54 3.04 22.46
CA ARG A 175 9.11 4.40 22.52
C ARG A 175 9.84 4.67 23.84
N SER A 176 9.45 3.97 24.92
CA SER A 176 10.05 4.03 26.26
C SER A 176 11.52 3.63 26.23
#